data_AF-A0A2M9IJJ3-F1
#
_entry.id   AF-A0A2M9IJJ3-F1
#
_cell.length_a   1.000
_cell.length_b   1.000
_cell.length_c   1.000
_cell.angle_alpha   90.00
_cell.angle_beta   90.00
_cell.angle_gamma   90.00
#
_symmetry.space_group_name_H-M   'P 1'
#
loop_
_entity.id
_entity.type
_entity.pdbx_description
1 polymer ?
#
loop_
_entity_poly.entity_id
_entity_poly.type
_entity_poly.pdbx_seq_one_letter_code
_entity_poly.pdbx_strand_id
1 'polypeptide(L)'
;MTTPHTVRTVAVLGLGRMGAAIAARLAGQNWDVVGWTRSGRHVAGAVETTRDPEDAVAKADVALLALFDGQACRQVADRIHPALRPDTIVLNTSTIAPAEAAALARRLGPSYVHAPVLGSVPAVAAGTLRILAAGEQDALAGVQPLLRALGTVRPVDDAATAAALKLIANSSLAGAVLALRDALRQADALGLPRAQALDVLELGQLGGLVTRKRTFLADGAASTTAPGEFTIGALAKDMALLATASNSPLRSAADLAGTPADPEADIAVAATVPAVDDAVLEPLRRYIEGHATGDPAHFREAFLPTAHIEGIRDGAFASWRLDEYCGLFPGHPATDEPARTRRIDTVDVHGTVATATMTLRHGPDTFTDVFLLVRAEGRWRIANKAYHRTPRPAA
;
A
#
# COMPACT_ATOMS: atom_id res chain seq x y z
N MET A 1 -1.21 -39.68 33.69
CA MET A 1 -0.43 -38.50 33.27
C MET A 1 -0.05 -38.72 31.82
N THR A 2 -0.81 -38.13 30.89
CA THR A 2 -0.45 -38.08 29.47
C THR A 2 0.74 -37.12 29.32
N THR A 3 1.84 -37.61 28.76
CA THR A 3 2.96 -36.75 28.35
C THR A 3 2.42 -35.64 27.44
N PRO A 4 2.77 -34.36 27.66
CA PRO A 4 2.31 -33.30 26.79
C PRO A 4 2.78 -33.60 25.36
N HIS A 5 1.83 -33.74 24.43
CA HIS A 5 2.12 -33.94 23.01
C HIS A 5 3.00 -32.78 22.57
N THR A 6 4.28 -33.05 22.34
CA THR A 6 5.19 -32.02 21.86
C THR A 6 4.84 -31.83 20.40
N VAL A 7 4.16 -30.73 20.07
CA VAL A 7 3.89 -30.34 18.69
C VAL A 7 5.21 -30.36 17.95
N ARG A 8 5.32 -31.23 16.95
CA ARG A 8 6.56 -31.35 16.14
C ARG A 8 6.26 -31.44 14.66
N THR A 9 5.04 -31.84 14.27
CA THR A 9 4.67 -32.04 12.87
C THR A 9 3.81 -30.90 12.35
N VAL A 10 4.27 -30.19 11.33
CA VAL A 10 3.63 -29.00 10.77
C VAL A 10 3.38 -29.19 9.28
N ALA A 11 2.11 -29.11 8.87
CA ALA A 11 1.74 -28.99 7.46
C ALA A 11 1.70 -27.50 7.07
N VAL A 12 2.59 -27.05 6.19
CA VAL A 12 2.59 -25.67 5.67
C VAL A 12 1.84 -25.61 4.35
N LEU A 13 0.63 -25.06 4.40
CA LEU A 13 -0.29 -24.94 3.27
C LEU A 13 -0.17 -23.54 2.65
N GLY A 14 0.48 -23.49 1.49
CA GLY A 14 0.82 -22.28 0.77
C GLY A 14 2.32 -22.02 0.85
N LEU A 15 3.05 -22.39 -0.20
CA LEU A 15 4.51 -22.17 -0.26
C LEU A 15 4.88 -20.93 -1.09
N GLY A 16 4.14 -19.83 -0.88
CA GLY A 16 4.48 -18.48 -1.34
C GLY A 16 5.78 -17.96 -0.72
N ARG A 17 6.12 -16.69 -0.92
CA ARG A 17 7.31 -16.05 -0.31
C ARG A 17 7.37 -16.28 1.21
N MET A 18 6.27 -15.96 1.90
CA MET A 18 6.15 -16.13 3.35
C MET A 18 6.10 -17.59 3.78
N GLY A 19 5.25 -18.41 3.15
CA GLY A 19 5.10 -19.81 3.58
C GLY A 19 6.35 -20.65 3.35
N ALA A 20 7.08 -20.44 2.24
CA ALA A 20 8.36 -21.09 2.01
C ALA A 20 9.41 -20.68 3.06
N ALA A 21 9.47 -19.39 3.42
CA ALA A 21 10.38 -18.91 4.47
C ALA A 21 10.04 -19.48 5.85
N ILE A 22 8.74 -19.59 6.18
CA ILE A 22 8.26 -20.21 7.43
C ILE A 22 8.64 -21.69 7.44
N ALA A 23 8.36 -22.42 6.36
CA ALA A 23 8.67 -23.84 6.25
C ALA A 23 10.18 -24.10 6.41
N ALA A 24 11.03 -23.36 5.70
CA ALA A 24 12.48 -23.48 5.79
C ALA A 24 13.01 -23.17 7.19
N ARG A 25 12.48 -22.14 7.87
CA ARG A 25 12.87 -21.81 9.23
C ARG A 25 12.50 -22.89 10.24
N LEU A 26 11.28 -23.42 10.14
CA LEU A 26 10.83 -24.48 11.04
C LEU A 26 11.65 -25.75 10.82
N ALA A 27 11.91 -26.15 9.57
CA ALA A 27 12.79 -27.27 9.27
C ALA A 27 14.20 -27.09 9.85
N GLY A 28 14.78 -25.89 9.72
CA GLY A 28 16.07 -25.55 10.33
C GLY A 28 16.10 -25.59 11.86
N GLN A 29 14.94 -25.67 12.51
CA GLN A 29 14.79 -25.84 13.97
C GLN A 29 14.33 -27.25 14.36
N ASN A 30 14.50 -28.24 13.47
CA ASN A 30 14.16 -29.64 13.68
C ASN A 30 12.67 -29.92 13.88
N TRP A 31 11.80 -29.08 13.31
CA TRP A 31 10.38 -29.42 13.14
C TRP A 31 10.23 -30.37 11.95
N ASP A 32 9.30 -31.31 12.04
CA ASP A 32 8.90 -32.16 10.92
C ASP A 32 7.90 -31.38 10.05
N VAL A 33 8.33 -30.96 8.85
CA VAL A 33 7.57 -30.02 8.02
C VAL A 33 7.24 -30.65 6.68
N VAL A 34 5.94 -30.71 6.38
CA VAL A 34 5.42 -31.09 5.06
C VAL A 34 4.76 -29.89 4.42
N GLY A 35 5.24 -29.50 3.25
CA GLY A 35 4.73 -28.38 2.48
C GLY A 35 3.69 -28.79 1.43
N TRP A 36 2.74 -27.90 1.16
CA TRP A 36 1.84 -28.02 0.01
C TRP A 36 1.60 -26.67 -0.65
N THR A 37 1.47 -26.65 -1.98
CA THR A 37 1.09 -25.46 -2.74
C THR A 37 0.19 -25.81 -3.90
N ARG A 38 -0.86 -25.01 -4.13
CA ARG A 38 -1.82 -25.19 -5.24
C ARG A 38 -1.12 -25.25 -6.61
N SER A 39 -0.06 -24.49 -6.79
CA SER A 39 0.67 -24.43 -8.08
C SER A 39 1.46 -25.69 -8.41
N GLY A 40 1.65 -26.62 -7.45
CA GLY A 40 2.53 -27.78 -7.61
C GLY A 40 4.01 -27.41 -7.83
N ARG A 41 4.37 -26.13 -7.74
CA ARG A 41 5.74 -25.67 -8.00
C ARG A 41 6.69 -26.28 -6.97
N HIS A 42 7.82 -26.79 -7.45
CA HIS A 42 8.89 -27.22 -6.57
C HIS A 42 9.49 -26.01 -5.86
N VAL A 43 9.57 -26.08 -4.53
CA VAL A 43 10.23 -25.05 -3.72
C VAL A 43 11.60 -25.60 -3.37
N ALA A 44 12.63 -25.01 -3.98
CA ALA A 44 14.01 -25.47 -3.81
C ALA A 44 14.44 -25.30 -2.34
N GLY A 45 14.93 -26.39 -1.74
CA GLY A 45 15.57 -26.41 -0.43
C GLY A 45 14.62 -26.20 0.76
N ALA A 46 14.29 -27.31 1.45
CA ALA A 46 14.30 -27.46 2.92
C ALA A 46 13.19 -28.37 3.46
N VAL A 47 12.10 -28.64 2.72
CA VAL A 47 10.96 -29.40 3.25
C VAL A 47 10.39 -30.39 2.25
N GLU A 48 9.90 -31.52 2.75
CA GLU A 48 9.13 -32.48 1.96
C GLU A 48 7.87 -31.81 1.41
N THR A 49 7.45 -32.15 0.19
CA THR A 49 6.21 -31.62 -0.38
C THR A 49 5.31 -32.74 -0.86
N THR A 50 4.00 -32.54 -0.69
CA THR A 50 2.97 -33.45 -1.21
C THR A 50 2.14 -32.78 -2.31
N ARG A 51 1.46 -33.58 -3.12
CA ARG A 51 0.52 -33.10 -4.16
C ARG A 51 -0.85 -32.76 -3.56
N ASP A 52 -1.22 -33.41 -2.46
CA ASP A 52 -2.53 -33.30 -1.84
C ASP A 52 -2.42 -32.74 -0.41
N PRO A 53 -3.08 -31.60 -0.11
CA PRO A 53 -3.03 -30.99 1.21
C PRO A 53 -3.69 -31.87 2.28
N GLU A 54 -4.62 -32.77 1.92
CA GLU A 54 -5.21 -33.76 2.81
C GLU A 54 -4.14 -34.69 3.41
N ASP A 55 -3.20 -35.15 2.58
CA ASP A 55 -2.09 -36.00 3.01
C ASP A 55 -1.14 -35.24 3.93
N ALA A 56 -0.90 -33.95 3.67
CA ALA A 56 -0.06 -33.11 4.53
C ALA A 56 -0.65 -33.01 5.94
N VAL A 57 -1.97 -32.80 6.07
CA VAL A 57 -2.59 -32.54 7.37
C VAL A 57 -2.92 -33.82 8.15
N ALA A 58 -3.09 -34.96 7.48
CA ALA A 58 -3.51 -36.22 8.13
C ALA A 58 -2.59 -36.63 9.29
N LYS A 59 -1.30 -36.31 9.19
CA LYS A 59 -0.28 -36.58 10.22
C LYS A 59 0.14 -35.34 11.02
N ALA A 60 -0.27 -34.14 10.64
CA ALA A 60 0.18 -32.91 11.27
C ALA A 60 -0.53 -32.60 12.60
N ASP A 61 0.26 -32.10 13.56
CA ASP A 61 -0.25 -31.51 14.79
C ASP A 61 -0.79 -30.09 14.50
N VAL A 62 -0.16 -29.39 13.55
CA VAL A 62 -0.55 -28.05 13.12
C VAL A 62 -0.71 -27.99 11.60
N ALA A 63 -1.87 -27.55 11.12
CA ALA A 63 -2.09 -27.14 9.74
C ALA A 63 -1.90 -25.62 9.63
N LEU A 64 -0.73 -25.18 9.16
CA LEU A 64 -0.38 -23.77 9.01
C LEU A 64 -0.80 -23.24 7.64
N LEU A 65 -1.73 -22.28 7.61
CA LEU A 65 -2.14 -21.56 6.40
C LEU A 65 -1.28 -20.31 6.21
N ALA A 66 -0.61 -20.21 5.06
CA ALA A 66 0.19 -19.06 4.62
C ALA A 66 -0.18 -18.69 3.18
N LEU A 67 -1.39 -18.17 3.01
CA LEU A 67 -2.08 -17.99 1.73
C LEU A 67 -2.26 -16.51 1.38
N PHE A 68 -2.54 -16.23 0.12
CA PHE A 68 -2.57 -14.86 -0.40
C PHE A 68 -3.79 -14.05 0.07
N ASP A 69 -4.97 -14.67 0.09
CA ASP A 69 -6.26 -14.02 0.39
C ASP A 69 -7.23 -14.94 1.16
N GLY A 70 -8.37 -14.38 1.57
CA GLY A 70 -9.40 -15.09 2.32
C GLY A 70 -10.13 -16.15 1.52
N GLN A 71 -10.27 -15.98 0.21
CA GLN A 71 -10.85 -16.99 -0.68
C GLN A 71 -9.97 -18.25 -0.70
N ALA A 72 -8.66 -18.10 -0.85
CA ALA A 72 -7.70 -19.20 -0.77
C ALA A 72 -7.72 -19.87 0.60
N CYS A 73 -7.79 -19.08 1.69
CA CYS A 73 -7.91 -19.64 3.05
C CYS A 73 -9.16 -20.51 3.19
N ARG A 74 -10.32 -20.03 2.74
CA ARG A 74 -11.58 -20.78 2.79
C ARG A 74 -11.51 -22.06 1.97
N GLN A 75 -11.06 -21.97 0.71
CA GLN A 75 -10.95 -23.13 -0.17
C GLN A 75 -10.04 -24.22 0.41
N VAL A 76 -8.88 -23.83 0.95
CA VAL A 76 -7.94 -24.78 1.56
C VAL A 76 -8.51 -25.33 2.87
N ALA A 77 -9.09 -24.49 3.73
CA ALA A 77 -9.72 -24.93 4.98
C ALA A 77 -10.85 -25.94 4.71
N ASP A 78 -11.73 -25.69 3.74
CA ASP A 78 -12.81 -26.60 3.37
C ASP A 78 -12.27 -27.92 2.81
N ARG A 79 -11.19 -27.88 2.03
CA ARG A 79 -10.55 -29.07 1.46
C ARG A 79 -9.91 -29.96 2.53
N ILE A 80 -9.20 -29.38 3.50
CA ILE A 80 -8.49 -30.15 4.53
C ILE A 80 -9.40 -30.59 5.68
N HIS A 81 -10.51 -29.90 5.93
CA HIS A 81 -11.38 -30.14 7.10
C HIS A 81 -11.76 -31.62 7.30
N PRO A 82 -12.10 -32.41 6.27
CA PRO A 82 -12.42 -33.84 6.46
C PRO A 82 -11.24 -34.71 6.88
N ALA A 83 -10.01 -34.26 6.64
CA ALA A 83 -8.77 -34.99 6.93
C ALA A 83 -8.10 -34.55 8.24
N LEU A 84 -8.61 -33.51 8.91
CA LEU A 84 -8.08 -33.04 10.19
C LEU A 84 -8.41 -34.04 11.31
N ARG A 85 -7.44 -34.29 12.19
CA ARG A 85 -7.71 -35.00 13.45
C ARG A 85 -8.38 -34.04 14.43
N PRO A 86 -9.12 -34.54 15.44
CA PRO A 86 -9.78 -33.70 16.44
C PRO A 86 -8.84 -32.68 17.12
N ASP A 87 -7.59 -33.09 17.39
CA ASP A 87 -6.60 -32.27 18.10
C ASP A 87 -5.70 -31.44 17.16
N THR A 88 -5.91 -31.49 15.83
CA THR A 88 -5.10 -30.71 14.89
C THR A 88 -5.47 -29.23 14.99
N ILE A 89 -4.47 -28.37 15.25
CA ILE A 89 -4.67 -26.92 15.30
C ILE A 89 -4.50 -26.35 13.89
N VAL A 90 -5.49 -25.57 13.44
CA VAL A 90 -5.39 -24.80 12.19
C VAL A 90 -4.87 -23.41 12.51
N LEU A 91 -3.61 -23.15 12.14
CA LEU A 91 -2.92 -21.89 12.38
C LEU A 91 -2.91 -21.04 11.12
N ASN A 92 -3.70 -19.97 11.07
CA ASN A 92 -3.76 -19.09 9.90
C ASN A 92 -2.94 -17.82 10.07
N THR A 93 -1.82 -17.74 9.35
CA THR A 93 -0.92 -16.57 9.33
C THR A 93 -1.21 -15.58 8.19
N SER A 94 -2.18 -15.90 7.34
CA SER A 94 -2.54 -15.11 6.16
C SER A 94 -3.16 -13.77 6.54
N THR A 95 -2.99 -12.74 5.69
CA THR A 95 -3.67 -11.46 5.86
C THR A 95 -4.98 -11.45 5.06
N ILE A 96 -6.10 -11.40 5.76
CA ILE A 96 -7.48 -11.54 5.23
C ILE A 96 -8.41 -10.50 5.87
N ALA A 97 -9.65 -10.37 5.38
CA ALA A 97 -10.60 -9.43 5.96
C ALA A 97 -11.04 -9.85 7.38
N PRO A 98 -11.40 -8.91 8.28
CA PRO A 98 -11.94 -9.25 9.60
C PRO A 98 -13.14 -10.19 9.57
N ALA A 99 -14.08 -9.96 8.64
CA ALA A 99 -15.25 -10.82 8.46
C ALA A 99 -14.89 -12.24 8.00
N GLU A 100 -13.84 -12.39 7.19
CA GLU A 100 -13.34 -13.69 6.73
C GLU A 100 -12.66 -14.45 7.86
N ALA A 101 -11.84 -13.76 8.67
CA ALA A 101 -11.21 -14.34 9.84
C ALA A 101 -12.24 -14.84 10.87
N ALA A 102 -13.30 -14.04 11.12
CA ALA A 102 -14.41 -14.47 11.97
C ALA A 102 -15.17 -15.68 11.40
N ALA A 103 -15.36 -15.73 10.08
CA ALA A 103 -16.03 -16.86 9.42
C ALA A 103 -15.20 -18.15 9.53
N LEU A 104 -13.87 -18.08 9.35
CA LEU A 104 -12.99 -19.22 9.55
C LEU A 104 -12.97 -19.70 11.00
N ALA A 105 -12.92 -18.78 11.97
CA ALA A 105 -13.00 -19.12 13.39
C ALA A 105 -14.30 -19.86 13.74
N ARG A 106 -15.46 -19.38 13.27
CA ARG A 106 -16.74 -20.09 13.46
C ARG A 106 -16.78 -21.45 12.78
N ARG A 107 -16.15 -21.58 11.60
CA ARG A 107 -16.16 -22.81 10.80
C ARG A 107 -15.31 -23.92 11.40
N LEU A 108 -14.13 -23.56 11.92
CA LEU A 108 -13.11 -24.49 12.41
C LEU A 108 -13.15 -24.65 13.95
N GLY A 109 -13.88 -23.78 14.64
CA GLY A 109 -14.14 -23.89 16.07
C GLY A 109 -12.90 -23.68 16.94
N PRO A 110 -12.81 -24.37 18.11
CA PRO A 110 -11.82 -24.08 19.14
C PRO A 110 -10.37 -24.38 18.70
N SER A 111 -10.17 -25.23 17.69
CA SER A 111 -8.84 -25.58 17.17
C SER A 111 -8.29 -24.55 16.17
N TYR A 112 -8.98 -23.43 15.92
CA TYR A 112 -8.50 -22.39 15.02
C TYR A 112 -7.75 -21.29 15.76
N VAL A 113 -6.56 -20.95 15.25
CA VAL A 113 -5.78 -19.79 15.67
C VAL A 113 -5.56 -18.88 14.47
N HIS A 114 -5.99 -17.64 14.56
CA HIS A 114 -5.61 -16.61 13.60
C HIS A 114 -4.40 -15.84 14.13
N ALA A 115 -3.31 -15.85 13.36
CA ALA A 115 -2.02 -15.31 13.77
C ALA A 115 -1.32 -14.52 12.66
N PRO A 116 -1.94 -13.46 12.09
CA PRO A 116 -1.28 -12.63 11.09
C PRO A 116 0.01 -12.02 11.62
N VAL A 117 1.00 -11.89 10.73
CA VAL A 117 2.37 -11.52 11.09
C VAL A 117 2.77 -10.14 10.60
N LEU A 118 3.58 -9.43 11.37
CA LEU A 118 4.27 -8.20 10.98
C LEU A 118 5.75 -8.52 10.81
N GLY A 119 6.28 -8.18 9.64
CA GLY A 119 7.61 -8.57 9.18
C GLY A 119 7.54 -9.13 7.77
N SER A 120 8.65 -9.07 7.04
CA SER A 120 8.81 -9.67 5.71
C SER A 120 9.69 -10.93 5.82
N VAL A 121 10.02 -11.54 4.68
CA VAL A 121 10.82 -12.77 4.60
C VAL A 121 12.10 -12.74 5.46
N PRO A 122 12.92 -11.66 5.51
CA PRO A 122 14.08 -11.60 6.40
C PRO A 122 13.74 -11.73 7.89
N ALA A 123 12.60 -11.17 8.33
CA ALA A 123 12.17 -11.26 9.73
C ALA A 123 11.71 -12.68 10.10
N VAL A 124 11.19 -13.45 9.12
CA VAL A 124 10.99 -14.89 9.31
C VAL A 124 12.33 -15.54 9.57
N ALA A 125 13.30 -15.41 8.65
CA ALA A 125 14.60 -16.06 8.76
C ALA A 125 15.32 -15.73 10.08
N ALA A 126 15.19 -14.50 10.58
CA ALA A 126 15.74 -14.04 11.85
C ALA A 126 14.95 -14.47 13.09
N GLY A 127 13.68 -14.88 12.96
CA GLY A 127 12.82 -15.20 14.11
C GLY A 127 12.33 -13.97 14.85
N THR A 128 12.13 -12.88 14.14
CA THR A 128 11.82 -11.56 14.71
C THR A 128 10.47 -11.04 14.26
N LEU A 129 9.58 -11.92 13.77
CA LEU A 129 8.21 -11.55 13.47
C LEU A 129 7.51 -11.01 14.72
N ARG A 130 6.59 -10.07 14.53
CA ARG A 130 5.59 -9.74 15.57
C ARG A 130 4.28 -10.37 15.15
N ILE A 131 3.70 -11.18 16.01
CA ILE A 131 2.57 -12.04 15.67
C ILE A 131 1.36 -11.61 16.47
N LEU A 132 0.26 -11.26 15.81
CA LEU A 132 -1.01 -10.93 16.46
C LEU A 132 -1.84 -12.20 16.54
N ALA A 133 -1.89 -12.87 17.68
CA ALA A 133 -2.50 -14.19 17.81
C ALA A 133 -3.84 -14.14 18.54
N ALA A 134 -4.88 -14.70 17.92
CA ALA A 134 -6.21 -14.91 18.50
C ALA A 134 -6.63 -16.37 18.34
N GLY A 135 -7.22 -16.93 19.39
CA GLY A 135 -7.75 -18.29 19.42
C GLY A 135 -8.11 -18.68 20.85
N GLU A 136 -8.70 -19.86 21.02
CA GLU A 136 -8.96 -20.39 22.36
C GLU A 136 -7.65 -20.62 23.12
N GLN A 137 -7.71 -20.51 24.45
CA GLN A 137 -6.52 -20.58 25.31
C GLN A 137 -5.71 -21.87 25.09
N ASP A 138 -6.39 -23.01 24.96
CA ASP A 138 -5.74 -24.30 24.76
C ASP A 138 -5.06 -24.40 23.38
N ALA A 139 -5.72 -23.91 22.32
CA ALA A 139 -5.14 -23.88 20.99
C ALA A 139 -3.94 -22.92 20.93
N LEU A 140 -4.04 -21.73 21.54
CA LEU A 140 -2.91 -20.78 21.65
C LEU A 140 -1.73 -21.38 22.43
N ALA A 141 -2.00 -22.08 23.54
CA ALA A 141 -0.96 -22.77 24.30
C ALA A 141 -0.28 -23.87 23.47
N GLY A 142 -1.07 -24.65 22.70
CA GLY A 142 -0.57 -25.69 21.81
C GLY A 142 0.39 -25.18 20.74
N VAL A 143 0.07 -24.06 20.08
CA VAL A 143 0.95 -23.48 19.03
C VAL A 143 2.00 -22.51 19.56
N GLN A 144 2.03 -22.20 20.85
CA GLN A 144 2.96 -21.23 21.42
C GLN A 144 4.44 -21.54 21.10
N PRO A 145 4.94 -22.79 21.18
CA PRO A 145 6.32 -23.10 20.82
C PRO A 145 6.64 -22.78 19.35
N LEU A 146 5.71 -23.10 18.43
CA LEU A 146 5.84 -22.79 17.00
C LEU A 146 5.85 -21.29 16.77
N LEU A 147 4.92 -20.55 17.37
CA LEU A 147 4.86 -19.09 17.22
C LEU A 147 6.12 -18.41 17.77
N ARG A 148 6.65 -18.87 18.92
CA ARG A 148 7.93 -18.38 19.49
C ARG A 148 9.13 -18.70 18.61
N ALA A 149 9.10 -19.81 17.88
CA ALA A 149 10.13 -20.12 16.89
C ALA A 149 10.15 -19.08 15.73
N LEU A 150 9.03 -18.42 15.46
CA LEU A 150 8.89 -17.42 14.39
C LEU A 150 9.07 -15.97 14.87
N GLY A 151 8.75 -15.69 16.15
CA GLY A 151 9.01 -14.39 16.77
C GLY A 151 8.20 -14.12 18.04
N THR A 152 7.88 -12.85 18.27
CA THR A 152 7.22 -12.38 19.49
C THR A 152 5.70 -12.38 19.32
N VAL A 153 5.02 -13.13 20.18
CA VAL A 153 3.56 -13.25 20.18
C VAL A 153 2.91 -12.14 21.01
N ARG A 154 1.93 -11.47 20.42
CA ARG A 154 0.99 -10.57 21.09
C ARG A 154 -0.41 -11.17 21.00
N PRO A 155 -0.94 -11.73 22.10
CA PRO A 155 -2.33 -12.17 22.15
C PRO A 155 -3.27 -10.99 21.89
N VAL A 156 -4.36 -11.26 21.19
CA VAL A 156 -5.46 -10.33 20.93
C VAL A 156 -6.79 -11.07 21.06
N ASP A 157 -7.87 -10.31 21.20
CA ASP A 157 -9.16 -10.84 21.67
C ASP A 157 -9.76 -11.90 20.75
N ASP A 158 -9.91 -11.61 19.46
CA ASP A 158 -10.50 -12.53 18.50
C ASP A 158 -9.86 -12.44 17.10
N ALA A 159 -10.23 -13.39 16.23
CA ALA A 159 -9.70 -13.49 14.88
C ALA A 159 -10.00 -12.25 14.03
N ALA A 160 -11.17 -11.62 14.20
CA ALA A 160 -11.53 -10.41 13.47
C ALA A 160 -10.63 -9.24 13.88
N THR A 161 -10.35 -9.12 15.17
CA THR A 161 -9.49 -8.11 15.78
C THR A 161 -8.05 -8.28 15.34
N ALA A 162 -7.52 -9.51 15.31
CA ALA A 162 -6.18 -9.78 14.80
C ALA A 162 -6.02 -9.36 13.33
N ALA A 163 -7.01 -9.70 12.49
CA ALA A 163 -7.05 -9.29 11.09
C ALA A 163 -7.13 -7.77 10.94
N ALA A 164 -8.02 -7.09 11.69
CA ALA A 164 -8.17 -5.65 11.64
C ALA A 164 -6.88 -4.92 12.06
N LEU A 165 -6.26 -5.32 13.17
CA LEU A 165 -5.01 -4.73 13.66
C LEU A 165 -3.85 -4.94 12.66
N LYS A 166 -3.80 -6.09 11.99
CA LYS A 166 -2.84 -6.32 10.90
C LYS A 166 -3.05 -5.34 9.74
N LEU A 167 -4.30 -5.12 9.33
CA LEU A 167 -4.62 -4.17 8.25
C LEU A 167 -4.27 -2.72 8.65
N ILE A 168 -4.53 -2.33 9.91
CA ILE A 168 -4.09 -1.02 10.43
C ILE A 168 -2.56 -0.89 10.41
N ALA A 169 -1.83 -1.92 10.84
CA ALA A 169 -0.36 -1.90 10.79
C ALA A 169 0.16 -1.75 9.34
N ASN A 170 -0.45 -2.45 8.39
CA ASN A 170 -0.10 -2.32 6.98
C ASN A 170 -0.53 -0.96 6.40
N SER A 171 -1.59 -0.33 6.90
CA SER A 171 -1.96 1.04 6.52
C SER A 171 -0.93 2.07 6.94
N SER A 172 -0.37 1.92 8.14
CA SER A 172 0.74 2.75 8.60
C SER A 172 1.98 2.54 7.71
N LEU A 173 2.28 1.30 7.33
CA LEU A 173 3.37 0.99 6.38
C LEU A 173 3.14 1.63 5.01
N ALA A 174 1.93 1.55 4.46
CA ALA A 174 1.56 2.20 3.21
C ALA A 174 1.79 3.72 3.29
N GLY A 175 1.31 4.38 4.36
CA GLY A 175 1.56 5.80 4.60
C GLY A 175 3.06 6.14 4.65
N ALA A 176 3.87 5.32 5.31
CA ALA A 176 5.31 5.51 5.38
C ALA A 176 6.01 5.37 4.01
N VAL A 177 5.57 4.42 3.18
CA VAL A 177 6.08 4.25 1.80
C VAL A 177 5.75 5.48 0.94
N LEU A 178 4.52 5.99 1.02
CA LEU A 178 4.11 7.17 0.28
C LEU A 178 4.82 8.44 0.77
N ALA A 179 5.00 8.59 2.09
CA ALA A 179 5.79 9.68 2.66
C ALA A 179 7.27 9.62 2.21
N LEU A 180 7.84 8.42 2.13
CA LEU A 180 9.18 8.22 1.59
C LEU A 180 9.25 8.60 0.11
N ARG A 181 8.24 8.25 -0.69
CA ARG A 181 8.14 8.66 -2.10
C ARG A 181 8.19 10.18 -2.24
N ASP A 182 7.40 10.89 -1.46
CA ASP A 182 7.38 12.36 -1.49
C ASP A 182 8.72 12.95 -1.05
N ALA A 183 9.33 12.44 0.02
CA ALA A 183 10.63 12.90 0.48
C ALA A 183 11.73 12.72 -0.58
N LEU A 184 11.78 11.55 -1.22
CA LEU A 184 12.76 11.26 -2.27
C LEU A 184 12.53 12.13 -3.51
N ARG A 185 11.29 12.34 -3.92
CA ARG A 185 10.96 13.25 -5.03
C ARG A 185 11.38 14.70 -4.75
N GLN A 186 11.16 15.19 -3.53
CA GLN A 186 11.62 16.53 -3.15
C GLN A 186 13.14 16.63 -3.11
N ALA A 187 13.83 15.58 -2.65
CA ALA A 187 15.29 15.51 -2.71
C ALA A 187 15.80 15.56 -4.16
N ASP A 188 15.19 14.79 -5.06
CA ASP A 188 15.52 14.78 -6.50
C ASP A 188 15.27 16.17 -7.13
N ALA A 189 14.14 16.82 -6.81
CA ALA A 189 13.81 18.17 -7.29
C ALA A 189 14.77 19.27 -6.79
N LEU A 190 15.38 19.06 -5.62
CA LEU A 190 16.43 19.92 -5.05
C LEU A 190 17.84 19.55 -5.54
N GLY A 191 17.98 18.51 -6.36
CA GLY A 191 19.27 18.03 -6.87
C GLY A 191 20.15 17.38 -5.80
N LEU A 192 19.56 16.84 -4.74
CA LEU A 192 20.31 16.19 -3.65
C LEU A 192 20.74 14.77 -4.05
N PRO A 193 21.96 14.33 -3.68
CA PRO A 193 22.36 12.94 -3.88
C PRO A 193 21.46 11.96 -3.12
N ARG A 194 20.98 10.90 -3.79
CA ARG A 194 20.06 9.90 -3.20
C ARG A 194 20.60 9.31 -1.90
N ALA A 195 21.88 8.97 -1.86
CA ALA A 195 22.51 8.41 -0.66
C ALA A 195 22.41 9.35 0.56
N GLN A 196 22.68 10.65 0.36
CA GLN A 196 22.59 11.64 1.44
C GLN A 196 21.15 11.84 1.91
N ALA A 197 20.18 11.85 0.98
CA ALA A 197 18.77 11.92 1.34
C ALA A 197 18.36 10.70 2.21
N LEU A 198 18.77 9.49 1.82
CA LEU A 198 18.50 8.28 2.59
C LEU A 198 19.16 8.32 3.97
N ASP A 199 20.41 8.80 4.09
CA ASP A 199 21.11 8.93 5.38
C ASP A 199 20.35 9.84 6.35
N VAL A 200 19.83 10.98 5.87
CA VAL A 200 19.04 11.89 6.69
C VAL A 200 17.69 11.28 7.08
N LEU A 201 17.01 10.59 6.15
CA LEU A 201 15.72 9.95 6.41
C LEU A 201 15.82 8.77 7.39
N GLU A 202 16.98 8.12 7.47
CA GLU A 202 17.27 7.09 8.47
C GLU A 202 17.27 7.59 9.91
N LEU A 203 17.60 8.87 10.12
CA LEU A 203 17.60 9.49 11.46
C LEU A 203 16.19 9.78 11.97
N GLY A 204 15.19 9.77 11.08
CA GLY A 204 13.83 10.23 11.37
C GLY A 204 12.78 9.13 11.49
N GLN A 205 11.51 9.55 11.35
CA GLN A 205 10.35 8.67 11.52
C GLN A 205 10.24 7.57 10.45
N LEU A 206 10.92 7.73 9.31
CA LEU A 206 10.97 6.73 8.25
C LEU A 206 12.13 5.75 8.41
N GLY A 207 13.00 5.93 9.41
CA GLY A 207 14.29 5.24 9.44
C GLY A 207 14.19 3.72 9.47
N GLY A 208 13.25 3.17 10.23
CA GLY A 208 13.02 1.72 10.24
C GLY A 208 12.58 1.15 8.87
N LEU A 209 11.91 1.93 8.02
CA LEU A 209 11.60 1.54 6.65
C LEU A 209 12.84 1.68 5.76
N VAL A 210 13.52 2.84 5.82
CA VAL A 210 14.70 3.12 5.00
C VAL A 210 15.81 2.12 5.26
N THR A 211 16.18 1.86 6.52
CA THR A 211 17.22 0.89 6.88
C THR A 211 16.91 -0.51 6.35
N ARG A 212 15.66 -0.98 6.49
CA ARG A 212 15.26 -2.31 5.99
C ARG A 212 15.26 -2.42 4.47
N LYS A 213 14.99 -1.31 3.77
CA LYS A 213 14.84 -1.27 2.32
C LYS A 213 15.98 -0.58 1.61
N ARG A 214 17.07 -0.26 2.31
CA ARG A 214 18.18 0.57 1.79
C ARG A 214 18.76 0.02 0.49
N THR A 215 18.89 -1.30 0.39
CA THR A 215 19.36 -2.01 -0.82
C THR A 215 18.46 -1.81 -2.03
N PHE A 216 17.15 -1.67 -1.83
CA PHE A 216 16.19 -1.38 -2.90
C PHE A 216 16.12 0.13 -3.23
N LEU A 217 16.39 0.99 -2.25
CA LEU A 217 16.23 2.45 -2.37
C LEU A 217 17.49 3.17 -2.91
N ALA A 218 18.66 2.57 -2.73
CA ALA A 218 19.93 3.09 -3.23
C ALA A 218 20.01 2.97 -4.76
N ASP A 219 20.73 3.89 -5.41
CA ASP A 219 20.83 3.96 -6.87
C ASP A 219 21.41 2.67 -7.48
N GLY A 220 20.71 2.11 -8.48
CA GLY A 220 21.22 1.02 -9.31
C GLY A 220 20.15 0.15 -9.98
N ALA A 221 20.43 -0.29 -11.22
CA ALA A 221 19.63 -1.27 -11.97
C ALA A 221 19.55 -2.66 -11.29
N ALA A 222 20.37 -2.92 -10.27
CA ALA A 222 20.36 -4.16 -9.48
C ALA A 222 19.16 -4.27 -8.51
N SER A 223 18.52 -3.15 -8.16
CA SER A 223 17.36 -3.10 -7.26
C SER A 223 16.08 -3.69 -7.89
N THR A 224 15.95 -3.61 -9.22
CA THR A 224 14.74 -4.06 -9.94
C THR A 224 14.71 -5.57 -10.21
N THR A 225 15.80 -6.30 -9.96
CA THR A 225 15.91 -7.74 -10.22
C THR A 225 15.77 -8.63 -8.98
N ALA A 226 15.85 -8.04 -7.78
CA ALA A 226 15.67 -8.80 -6.55
C ALA A 226 14.18 -9.11 -6.32
N PRO A 227 13.80 -10.37 -6.01
CA PRO A 227 12.41 -10.70 -5.76
C PRO A 227 11.90 -9.91 -4.55
N GLY A 228 10.75 -9.25 -4.69
CA GLY A 228 10.17 -8.44 -3.61
C GLY A 228 9.93 -9.26 -2.34
N GLU A 229 10.33 -8.73 -1.19
CA GLU A 229 10.16 -9.38 0.11
C GLU A 229 8.75 -9.18 0.65
N PHE A 230 8.17 -8.01 0.35
CA PHE A 230 6.75 -7.71 0.50
C PHE A 230 6.34 -6.84 -0.69
N THR A 231 5.35 -7.30 -1.45
CA THR A 231 5.10 -6.75 -2.79
C THR A 231 4.09 -5.60 -2.76
N ILE A 232 4.17 -4.74 -3.77
CA ILE A 232 3.21 -3.63 -3.98
C ILE A 232 1.79 -4.19 -4.06
N GLY A 233 1.57 -5.24 -4.84
CA GLY A 233 0.26 -5.88 -5.01
C GLY A 233 -0.30 -6.46 -3.71
N ALA A 234 0.55 -7.05 -2.86
CA ALA A 234 0.12 -7.58 -1.57
C ALA A 234 -0.30 -6.45 -0.61
N LEU A 235 0.46 -5.35 -0.56
CA LEU A 235 0.10 -4.19 0.27
C LEU A 235 -1.15 -3.47 -0.27
N ALA A 236 -1.29 -3.34 -1.60
CA ALA A 236 -2.48 -2.78 -2.25
C ALA A 236 -3.74 -3.62 -1.94
N LYS A 237 -3.63 -4.95 -2.00
CA LYS A 237 -4.69 -5.88 -1.57
C LYS A 237 -5.08 -5.60 -0.12
N ASP A 238 -4.13 -5.47 0.80
CA ASP A 238 -4.43 -5.19 2.21
C ASP A 238 -5.12 -3.84 2.40
N MET A 239 -4.77 -2.81 1.60
CA MET A 239 -5.46 -1.53 1.66
C MET A 239 -6.90 -1.62 1.13
N ALA A 240 -7.13 -2.42 0.09
CA ALA A 240 -8.49 -2.69 -0.40
C ALA A 240 -9.34 -3.44 0.64
N LEU A 241 -8.75 -4.41 1.35
CA LEU A 241 -9.40 -5.09 2.47
C LEU A 241 -9.77 -4.11 3.59
N LEU A 242 -8.85 -3.20 3.95
CA LEU A 242 -9.10 -2.21 5.00
C LEU A 242 -10.18 -1.20 4.61
N ALA A 243 -10.12 -0.67 3.38
CA ALA A 243 -11.12 0.26 2.86
C ALA A 243 -12.52 -0.36 2.89
N THR A 244 -12.64 -1.61 2.43
CA THR A 244 -13.90 -2.36 2.43
C THR A 244 -14.39 -2.67 3.85
N ALA A 245 -13.49 -3.08 4.75
CA ALA A 245 -13.88 -3.46 6.12
C ALA A 245 -14.26 -2.25 7.00
N SER A 246 -13.64 -1.09 6.76
CA SER A 246 -13.86 0.13 7.56
C SER A 246 -14.96 1.04 7.02
N ASN A 247 -15.36 0.89 5.75
CA ASN A 247 -16.22 1.83 5.03
C ASN A 247 -15.74 3.29 5.13
N SER A 248 -14.42 3.48 5.26
CA SER A 248 -13.78 4.79 5.40
C SER A 248 -12.89 5.08 4.20
N PRO A 249 -12.84 6.34 3.71
CA PRO A 249 -11.91 6.73 2.67
C PRO A 249 -10.45 6.43 3.07
N LEU A 250 -9.73 5.74 2.19
CA LEU A 250 -8.33 5.37 2.42
C LEU A 250 -7.51 5.72 1.17
N ARG A 251 -6.89 6.91 1.18
CA ARG A 251 -6.11 7.42 0.03
C ARG A 251 -4.99 6.48 -0.38
N SER A 252 -4.31 5.86 0.60
CA SER A 252 -3.23 4.91 0.34
C SER A 252 -3.66 3.68 -0.45
N ALA A 253 -4.94 3.30 -0.44
CA ALA A 253 -5.45 2.21 -1.26
C ALA A 253 -5.39 2.56 -2.75
N ALA A 254 -5.87 3.74 -3.11
CA ALA A 254 -5.84 4.23 -4.49
C ALA A 254 -4.39 4.47 -4.95
N ASP A 255 -3.58 5.13 -4.11
CA ASP A 255 -2.20 5.48 -4.46
C ASP A 255 -1.32 4.25 -4.69
N LEU A 256 -1.48 3.18 -3.89
CA LEU A 256 -0.73 1.95 -4.08
C LEU A 256 -1.22 1.17 -5.30
N ALA A 257 -2.55 1.06 -5.49
CA ALA A 257 -3.12 0.37 -6.65
C ALA A 257 -2.75 1.05 -7.98
N GLY A 258 -2.60 2.38 -7.98
CA GLY A 258 -2.18 3.17 -9.15
C GLY A 258 -0.66 3.27 -9.34
N THR A 259 0.15 2.59 -8.53
CA THR A 259 1.62 2.67 -8.65
C THR A 259 2.07 2.15 -10.02
N PRO A 260 2.84 2.92 -10.82
CA PRO A 260 3.31 2.50 -12.14
C PRO A 260 4.51 1.56 -12.03
N ALA A 261 4.33 0.42 -11.36
CA ALA A 261 5.33 -0.61 -11.14
C ALA A 261 4.69 -2.01 -11.23
N ASP A 262 5.53 -3.03 -11.43
CA ASP A 262 5.09 -4.42 -11.35
C ASP A 262 4.48 -4.70 -9.95
N PRO A 263 3.24 -5.22 -9.83
CA PRO A 263 2.65 -5.60 -8.56
C PRO A 263 3.48 -6.61 -7.75
N GLU A 264 4.36 -7.38 -8.39
CA GLU A 264 5.28 -8.33 -7.74
C GLU A 264 6.60 -7.70 -7.27
N ALA A 265 6.87 -6.44 -7.63
CA ALA A 265 8.01 -5.68 -7.12
C ALA A 265 7.87 -5.37 -5.62
N ASP A 266 9.00 -5.15 -4.95
CA ASP A 266 9.00 -4.77 -3.54
C ASP A 266 8.32 -3.42 -3.31
N ILE A 267 7.67 -3.25 -2.16
CA ILE A 267 7.06 -1.96 -1.76
C ILE A 267 8.07 -0.79 -1.77
N ALA A 268 9.38 -1.04 -1.67
CA ALA A 268 10.40 0.00 -1.83
C ALA A 268 10.39 0.63 -3.22
N VAL A 269 10.03 -0.11 -4.28
CA VAL A 269 9.91 0.43 -5.64
C VAL A 269 8.77 1.46 -5.72
N ALA A 270 7.69 1.26 -4.95
CA ALA A 270 6.62 2.26 -4.86
C ALA A 270 7.11 3.59 -4.26
N ALA A 271 8.24 3.60 -3.54
CA ALA A 271 8.84 4.82 -3.03
C ALA A 271 9.77 5.53 -4.04
N THR A 272 10.13 4.89 -5.15
CA THR A 272 11.10 5.45 -6.11
C THR A 272 10.47 5.78 -7.46
N VAL A 273 9.34 5.18 -7.81
CA VAL A 273 8.62 5.53 -9.03
C VAL A 273 7.92 6.89 -8.90
N PRO A 274 7.81 7.65 -10.00
CA PRO A 274 7.05 8.89 -10.02
C PRO A 274 5.61 8.66 -9.53
N ALA A 275 5.11 9.55 -8.67
CA ALA A 275 3.73 9.49 -8.18
C ALA A 275 2.70 9.73 -9.30
N VAL A 276 3.06 10.55 -10.29
CA VAL A 276 2.28 10.86 -11.50
C VAL A 276 3.21 10.98 -12.69
N ASP A 277 2.71 10.67 -13.89
CA ASP A 277 3.40 10.96 -15.15
C ASP A 277 3.56 12.47 -15.31
N ASP A 278 4.78 12.94 -15.58
CA ASP A 278 5.10 14.36 -15.74
C ASP A 278 4.23 15.06 -16.80
N ALA A 279 3.71 14.31 -17.78
CA ALA A 279 2.80 14.81 -18.80
C ALA A 279 1.49 15.38 -18.23
N VAL A 280 1.02 14.93 -17.06
CA VAL A 280 -0.20 15.48 -16.43
C VAL A 280 0.02 16.91 -15.91
N LEU A 281 1.26 17.28 -15.62
CA LEU A 281 1.62 18.59 -15.08
C LEU A 281 1.68 19.66 -16.18
N GLU A 282 1.86 19.27 -17.44
CA GLU A 282 1.99 20.19 -18.57
C GLU A 282 0.87 21.23 -18.66
N PRO A 283 -0.43 20.89 -18.67
CA PRO A 283 -1.49 21.90 -18.72
C PRO A 283 -1.52 22.81 -17.48
N LEU A 284 -1.09 22.32 -16.31
CA LEU A 284 -0.98 23.15 -15.09
C LEU A 284 0.20 24.13 -15.17
N ARG A 285 1.34 23.69 -15.75
CA ARG A 285 2.49 24.55 -16.04
C ARG A 285 2.12 25.64 -17.06
N ARG A 286 1.37 25.29 -18.11
CA ARG A 286 0.82 26.26 -19.07
C ARG A 286 -0.14 27.25 -18.42
N TYR A 287 -1.00 26.80 -17.52
CA TYR A 287 -1.85 27.70 -16.74
C TYR A 287 -1.02 28.71 -15.91
N ILE A 288 0.05 28.25 -15.27
CA ILE A 288 0.99 29.10 -14.52
C ILE A 288 1.67 30.11 -15.46
N GLU A 289 2.14 29.68 -16.64
CA GLU A 289 2.76 30.55 -17.66
C GLU A 289 1.79 31.62 -18.17
N GLY A 290 0.53 31.26 -18.45
CA GLY A 290 -0.50 32.21 -18.87
C GLY A 290 -0.74 33.31 -17.84
N HIS A 291 -0.74 32.97 -16.55
CA HIS A 291 -0.81 33.98 -15.49
C HIS A 291 0.46 34.82 -15.37
N ALA A 292 1.64 34.21 -15.53
CA ALA A 292 2.92 34.90 -15.38
C ALA A 292 3.19 35.91 -16.52
N THR A 293 2.83 35.52 -17.73
CA THR A 293 3.07 36.31 -18.96
C THR A 293 1.90 37.20 -19.31
N GLY A 294 0.68 36.90 -18.83
CA GLY A 294 -0.55 37.51 -19.30
C GLY A 294 -0.93 37.13 -20.74
N ASP A 295 -0.26 36.16 -21.36
CA ASP A 295 -0.55 35.71 -22.72
C ASP A 295 -1.70 34.68 -22.74
N PRO A 296 -2.85 34.98 -23.37
CA PRO A 296 -3.97 34.05 -23.44
C PRO A 296 -3.69 32.77 -24.25
N ALA A 297 -2.63 32.73 -25.08
CA ALA A 297 -2.27 31.52 -25.83
C ALA A 297 -2.00 30.33 -24.89
N HIS A 298 -1.31 30.56 -23.78
CA HIS A 298 -1.02 29.50 -22.80
C HIS A 298 -2.28 28.89 -22.17
N PHE A 299 -3.32 29.69 -21.89
CA PHE A 299 -4.59 29.16 -21.42
C PHE A 299 -5.29 28.32 -22.49
N ARG A 300 -5.25 28.73 -23.76
CA ARG A 300 -5.81 27.93 -24.87
C ARG A 300 -5.07 26.61 -25.08
N GLU A 301 -3.78 26.55 -24.76
CA GLU A 301 -3.01 25.31 -24.75
C GLU A 301 -3.32 24.43 -23.55
N ALA A 302 -3.58 25.03 -22.38
CA ALA A 302 -3.86 24.33 -21.13
C ALA A 302 -5.26 23.69 -21.08
N PHE A 303 -6.30 24.42 -21.50
CA PHE A 303 -7.70 24.03 -21.33
C PHE A 303 -8.30 23.36 -22.57
N LEU A 304 -9.34 22.56 -22.39
CA LEU A 304 -10.25 22.21 -23.48
C LEU A 304 -11.06 23.44 -23.92
N PRO A 305 -11.41 23.59 -25.21
CA PRO A 305 -12.25 24.70 -25.68
C PRO A 305 -13.61 24.80 -24.98
N THR A 306 -14.13 23.66 -24.49
CA THR A 306 -15.41 23.56 -23.77
C THR A 306 -15.30 23.87 -22.27
N ALA A 307 -14.11 24.23 -21.79
CA ALA A 307 -13.87 24.42 -20.37
C ALA A 307 -14.61 25.64 -19.81
N HIS A 308 -15.07 25.47 -18.57
CA HIS A 308 -15.63 26.53 -17.76
C HIS A 308 -14.73 26.80 -16.55
N ILE A 309 -14.59 28.08 -16.21
CA ILE A 309 -13.88 28.57 -15.04
C ILE A 309 -14.93 29.12 -14.08
N GLU A 310 -15.12 28.46 -12.96
CA GLU A 310 -16.27 28.64 -12.10
C GLU A 310 -15.87 29.02 -10.67
N GLY A 311 -16.70 29.81 -10.01
CA GLY A 311 -16.48 30.17 -8.61
C GLY A 311 -17.58 31.05 -8.04
N ILE A 312 -17.38 31.50 -6.81
CA ILE A 312 -18.28 32.46 -6.15
C ILE A 312 -17.60 33.83 -6.14
N ARG A 313 -18.28 34.84 -6.67
CA ARG A 313 -17.84 36.23 -6.69
C ARG A 313 -18.95 37.11 -6.14
N ASP A 314 -18.62 37.90 -5.11
CA ASP A 314 -19.57 38.81 -4.45
C ASP A 314 -20.88 38.11 -4.02
N GLY A 315 -20.75 36.84 -3.57
CA GLY A 315 -21.87 36.01 -3.13
C GLY A 315 -22.69 35.33 -4.25
N ALA A 316 -22.37 35.59 -5.53
CA ALA A 316 -23.06 35.01 -6.67
C ALA A 316 -22.17 34.00 -7.42
N PHE A 317 -22.81 32.99 -8.03
CA PHE A 317 -22.13 32.05 -8.93
C PHE A 317 -21.68 32.76 -10.20
N ALA A 318 -20.40 32.61 -10.53
CA ALA A 318 -19.79 33.06 -11.77
C ALA A 318 -19.24 31.85 -12.55
N SER A 319 -19.48 31.83 -13.85
CA SER A 319 -18.95 30.81 -14.77
C SER A 319 -18.52 31.52 -16.05
N TRP A 320 -17.23 31.41 -16.38
CA TRP A 320 -16.67 31.95 -17.61
C TRP A 320 -16.33 30.82 -18.57
N ARG A 321 -16.72 30.98 -19.84
CA ARG A 321 -16.17 30.16 -20.93
C ARG A 321 -14.70 30.50 -21.12
N LEU A 322 -13.93 29.57 -21.70
CA LEU A 322 -12.49 29.76 -21.92
C LEU A 322 -12.16 31.07 -22.64
N ASP A 323 -12.90 31.45 -23.68
CA ASP A 323 -12.63 32.69 -24.42
C ASP A 323 -12.89 33.95 -23.59
N GLU A 324 -13.92 33.94 -22.74
CA GLU A 324 -14.22 35.04 -21.81
C GLU A 324 -13.11 35.16 -20.76
N TYR A 325 -12.65 34.03 -20.23
CA TYR A 325 -11.53 33.98 -19.30
C TYR A 325 -10.23 34.49 -19.91
N CYS A 326 -9.90 34.04 -21.14
CA CYS A 326 -8.75 34.53 -21.90
C CYS A 326 -8.82 36.04 -22.15
N GLY A 327 -10.02 36.60 -22.34
CA GLY A 327 -10.24 38.04 -22.52
C GLY A 327 -9.87 38.90 -21.31
N LEU A 328 -9.65 38.31 -20.13
CA LEU A 328 -9.19 39.01 -18.93
C LEU A 328 -7.68 39.34 -18.95
N PHE A 329 -6.92 38.79 -19.91
CA PHE A 329 -5.47 38.86 -19.94
C PHE A 329 -4.97 39.70 -21.12
N PRO A 330 -4.19 40.78 -20.88
CA PRO A 330 -3.87 41.78 -21.90
C PRO A 330 -2.68 41.40 -22.80
N GLY A 331 -2.06 40.23 -22.64
CA GLY A 331 -0.87 39.83 -23.40
C GLY A 331 0.45 40.31 -22.80
N HIS A 332 0.45 40.84 -21.57
CA HIS A 332 1.67 41.23 -20.85
C HIS A 332 1.55 40.92 -19.35
N PRO A 333 2.67 40.74 -18.64
CA PRO A 333 2.65 40.45 -17.20
C PRO A 333 1.90 41.52 -16.41
N ALA A 334 1.33 41.12 -15.27
CA ALA A 334 0.78 42.06 -14.31
C ALA A 334 1.89 42.90 -13.67
N THR A 335 1.58 44.13 -13.25
CA THR A 335 2.57 45.03 -12.64
C THR A 335 3.14 44.49 -11.31
N ASP A 336 2.34 43.71 -10.57
CA ASP A 336 2.72 43.06 -9.33
C ASP A 336 3.26 41.63 -9.52
N GLU A 337 3.50 41.18 -10.77
CA GLU A 337 3.96 39.83 -11.08
C GLU A 337 5.18 39.37 -10.24
N PRO A 338 6.22 40.19 -10.00
CA PRO A 338 7.36 39.78 -9.18
C PRO A 338 7.01 39.36 -7.74
N ALA A 339 5.85 39.78 -7.21
CA ALA A 339 5.36 39.44 -5.88
C ALA A 339 4.35 38.28 -5.87
N ARG A 340 3.95 37.80 -7.06
CA ARG A 340 2.97 36.70 -7.19
C ARG A 340 3.63 35.35 -7.01
N THR A 341 2.90 34.40 -6.42
CA THR A 341 3.36 33.01 -6.34
C THR A 341 2.26 32.05 -6.77
N ARG A 342 2.67 30.94 -7.38
CA ARG A 342 1.79 29.90 -7.89
C ARG A 342 2.42 28.56 -7.57
N ARG A 343 1.67 27.66 -6.92
CA ARG A 343 2.17 26.35 -6.51
C ARG A 343 1.11 25.29 -6.75
N ILE A 344 1.46 24.27 -7.52
CA ILE A 344 0.67 23.04 -7.62
C ILE A 344 0.76 22.34 -6.25
N ASP A 345 -0.38 22.16 -5.58
CA ASP A 345 -0.43 21.58 -4.25
C ASP A 345 -0.59 20.06 -4.31
N THR A 346 -1.57 19.57 -5.09
CA THR A 346 -1.81 18.13 -5.29
C THR A 346 -2.18 17.84 -6.74
N VAL A 347 -1.85 16.61 -7.19
CA VAL A 347 -2.37 16.02 -8.43
C VAL A 347 -2.67 14.55 -8.15
N ASP A 348 -3.89 14.13 -8.44
CA ASP A 348 -4.37 12.76 -8.26
C ASP A 348 -4.86 12.23 -9.61
N VAL A 349 -4.24 11.16 -10.12
CA VAL A 349 -4.50 10.60 -11.45
C VAL A 349 -5.29 9.30 -11.34
N HIS A 350 -6.35 9.19 -12.13
CA HIS A 350 -7.23 8.04 -12.23
C HIS A 350 -7.44 7.66 -13.69
N GLY A 351 -6.51 6.86 -14.24
CA GLY A 351 -6.56 6.44 -15.64
C GLY A 351 -6.41 7.63 -16.59
N THR A 352 -7.49 7.97 -17.30
CA THR A 352 -7.53 9.09 -18.26
C THR A 352 -8.09 10.39 -17.67
N VAL A 353 -8.35 10.44 -16.36
CA VAL A 353 -8.87 11.61 -15.64
C VAL A 353 -7.92 11.94 -14.49
N ALA A 354 -7.80 13.21 -14.13
CA ALA A 354 -7.07 13.63 -12.95
C ALA A 354 -7.74 14.82 -12.27
N THR A 355 -7.49 14.98 -10.97
CA THR A 355 -7.82 16.20 -10.23
C THR A 355 -6.54 16.86 -9.77
N ALA A 356 -6.50 18.19 -9.77
CA ALA A 356 -5.37 18.94 -9.21
C ALA A 356 -5.86 20.10 -8.36
N THR A 357 -5.03 20.49 -7.39
CA THR A 357 -5.23 21.72 -6.62
C THR A 357 -4.01 22.62 -6.77
N MET A 358 -4.23 23.94 -6.81
CA MET A 358 -3.17 24.93 -6.91
C MET A 358 -3.47 26.14 -6.01
N THR A 359 -2.45 26.62 -5.31
CA THR A 359 -2.51 27.85 -4.54
C THR A 359 -1.85 28.97 -5.33
N LEU A 360 -2.60 30.05 -5.56
CA LEU A 360 -2.08 31.27 -6.18
C LEU A 360 -2.16 32.41 -5.17
N ARG A 361 -1.10 33.21 -5.05
CA ARG A 361 -1.08 34.44 -4.24
C ARG A 361 -0.88 35.61 -5.18
N HIS A 362 -1.90 36.44 -5.32
CA HIS A 362 -1.90 37.63 -6.18
C HIS A 362 -2.24 38.86 -5.33
N GLY A 363 -1.24 39.69 -5.05
CA GLY A 363 -1.39 40.82 -4.13
C GLY A 363 -1.98 40.38 -2.77
N PRO A 364 -3.11 40.96 -2.33
CA PRO A 364 -3.74 40.61 -1.05
C PRO A 364 -4.56 39.32 -1.11
N ASP A 365 -4.78 38.74 -2.29
CA ASP A 365 -5.68 37.62 -2.48
C ASP A 365 -4.95 36.29 -2.52
N THR A 366 -5.53 35.27 -1.88
CA THR A 366 -5.13 33.88 -2.07
C THR A 366 -6.25 33.13 -2.78
N PHE A 367 -5.91 32.44 -3.86
CA PHE A 367 -6.82 31.60 -4.61
C PHE A 367 -6.46 30.14 -4.39
N THR A 368 -7.47 29.32 -4.11
CA THR A 368 -7.38 27.86 -4.20
C THR A 368 -8.12 27.44 -5.46
N ASP A 369 -7.36 27.02 -6.46
CA ASP A 369 -7.86 26.54 -7.74
C ASP A 369 -7.97 25.01 -7.69
N VAL A 370 -9.12 24.47 -8.13
CA VAL A 370 -9.38 23.03 -8.26
C VAL A 370 -9.62 22.72 -9.72
N PHE A 371 -8.85 21.81 -10.29
CA PHE A 371 -8.87 21.46 -11.70
C PHE A 371 -9.40 20.04 -11.89
N LEU A 372 -10.25 19.86 -12.90
CA LEU A 372 -10.54 18.57 -13.51
C LEU A 372 -9.73 18.48 -14.81
N LEU A 373 -8.88 17.46 -14.93
CA LEU A 373 -8.07 17.21 -16.12
C LEU A 373 -8.50 15.93 -16.79
N VAL A 374 -8.36 15.89 -18.12
CA VAL A 374 -8.62 14.69 -18.92
C VAL A 374 -7.49 14.48 -19.92
N ARG A 375 -7.21 13.21 -20.21
CA ARG A 375 -6.31 12.80 -21.28
C ARG A 375 -7.13 12.53 -22.53
N ALA A 376 -7.05 13.43 -23.50
CA ALA A 376 -7.71 13.31 -24.80
C ALA A 376 -6.65 13.33 -25.90
N GLU A 377 -6.79 12.45 -26.90
CA GLU A 377 -5.86 12.39 -28.06
C GLU A 377 -4.38 12.29 -27.65
N GLY A 378 -4.11 11.56 -26.57
CA GLY A 378 -2.76 11.36 -26.04
C GLY A 378 -2.20 12.50 -25.19
N ARG A 379 -2.89 13.65 -25.07
CA ARG A 379 -2.44 14.84 -24.32
C ARG A 379 -3.35 15.14 -23.13
N TRP A 380 -2.77 15.66 -22.05
CA TRP A 380 -3.54 16.13 -20.90
C TRP A 380 -4.00 17.57 -21.11
N ARG A 381 -5.26 17.86 -20.77
CA ARG A 381 -5.88 19.18 -20.84
C ARG A 381 -6.76 19.41 -19.61
N ILE A 382 -6.91 20.65 -19.19
CA ILE A 382 -7.86 21.03 -18.14
C ILE A 382 -9.26 21.02 -18.77
N ALA A 383 -10.12 20.12 -18.30
CA ALA A 383 -11.51 20.03 -18.73
C ALA A 383 -12.34 21.15 -18.11
N ASN A 384 -12.21 21.40 -16.81
CA ASN A 384 -12.91 22.47 -16.07
C ASN A 384 -12.07 22.91 -14.87
N LYS A 385 -12.37 24.09 -14.35
CA LYS A 385 -11.74 24.64 -13.16
C LYS A 385 -12.77 25.30 -12.24
N ALA A 386 -12.69 25.01 -10.95
CA ALA A 386 -13.33 25.81 -9.92
C ALA A 386 -12.29 26.61 -9.13
N TYR A 387 -12.67 27.72 -8.49
CA TYR A 387 -11.78 28.45 -7.59
C TYR A 387 -12.50 28.97 -6.35
N HIS A 388 -11.74 29.07 -5.25
CA HIS A 388 -12.10 29.78 -4.05
C HIS A 388 -11.13 30.94 -3.82
N ARG A 389 -11.65 32.15 -3.65
CA ARG A 389 -10.86 33.33 -3.29
C ARG A 389 -10.99 33.60 -1.79
N THR A 390 -9.86 33.61 -1.10
CA THR A 390 -9.75 34.07 0.28
C THR A 390 -9.06 35.44 0.29
N PRO A 391 -9.80 36.54 0.59
CA PRO A 391 -9.17 37.83 0.82
C PRO A 391 -8.31 37.74 2.08
N ARG A 392 -7.10 38.29 2.08
CA ARG A 392 -6.36 38.46 3.33
C ARG A 392 -7.12 39.47 4.21
N PRO A 393 -7.29 39.23 5.52
CA PRO A 393 -7.84 40.24 6.41
C PRO A 393 -6.99 41.51 6.28
N ALA A 394 -7.64 42.68 6.22
CA ALA A 394 -6.92 43.94 6.38
C ALA A 394 -6.18 43.90 7.72
N ALA A 395 -4.87 44.13 7.67
CA ALA A 395 -4.00 44.15 8.85
C ALA A 395 -4.37 45.31 9.79
#